data_AF-A0A929NIH6-F1
#
_entry.id   AF-A0A929NIH6-F1
#
_cell.length_a   1.000
_cell.length_b   1.000
_cell.length_c   1.000
_cell.angle_alpha   90.00
_cell.angle_beta   90.00
_cell.angle_gamma   90.00
#
_symmetry.space_group_name_H-M   'P 1'
#
loop_
_entity.id
_entity.type
_entity.pdbx_description
1 polymer ?
#
loop_
_entity_poly.entity_id
_entity_poly.type
_entity_poly.pdbx_seq_one_letter_code
_entity_poly.pdbx_strand_id
1 'polypeptide(L)'
;MDLGDLVIINNPGHSHYGKRGKIVGRRGERAPGDPWFLVYVMMRGRSYLLPGSMLEIVEEKTDDKEILIWPLSGKVTRKAHRSLYRQKDDETKH
;
A
#
# COMPACT_ATOMS: atom_id res chain seq x y z
N MET A 1 6.77 -10.23 -0.14
CA MET A 1 5.90 -9.43 0.73
C MET A 1 6.80 -8.55 1.54
N ASP A 2 6.81 -7.29 1.17
CA ASP A 2 7.73 -6.28 1.65
C ASP A 2 6.99 -5.00 1.99
N LEU A 3 7.69 -4.07 2.62
CA LEU A 3 7.13 -2.74 2.88
C LEU A 3 6.67 -2.12 1.55
N GLY A 4 5.45 -1.60 1.55
CA GLY A 4 4.87 -0.98 0.36
C GLY A 4 3.93 -1.88 -0.44
N ASP A 5 4.01 -3.20 -0.30
CA ASP A 5 3.15 -4.13 -1.04
C ASP A 5 1.68 -3.97 -0.66
N LEU A 6 0.81 -4.14 -1.67
CA LEU A 6 -0.62 -4.18 -1.48
C LEU A 6 -1.09 -5.61 -1.32
N VAL A 7 -1.83 -5.82 -0.24
CA VAL A 7 -2.30 -7.14 0.16
C VAL A 7 -3.80 -7.14 0.38
N ILE A 8 -4.39 -8.33 0.28
CA ILE A 8 -5.74 -8.62 0.74
C ILE A 8 -5.66 -9.57 1.93
N ILE A 9 -6.55 -9.37 2.90
CA ILE A 9 -6.70 -10.28 4.03
C ILE A 9 -7.49 -11.49 3.54
N ASN A 10 -6.80 -12.61 3.31
CA ASN A 10 -7.34 -13.84 2.76
C ASN A 10 -7.48 -14.93 3.84
N ASN A 11 -8.12 -14.60 4.96
CA ASN A 11 -8.54 -15.58 5.96
C ASN A 11 -10.05 -15.42 6.27
N PRO A 12 -10.90 -16.40 5.94
CA PRO A 12 -12.35 -16.33 6.16
C PRO A 12 -12.76 -16.11 7.62
N GLY A 13 -11.93 -16.53 8.59
CA GLY A 13 -12.18 -16.35 10.02
C GLY A 13 -11.85 -14.94 10.53
N HIS A 14 -11.24 -14.08 9.71
CA HIS A 14 -10.88 -12.73 10.11
C HIS A 14 -12.02 -11.75 9.83
N SER A 15 -12.33 -10.87 10.78
CA SER A 15 -13.41 -9.85 10.66
C SER A 15 -13.21 -8.84 9.51
N HIS A 16 -12.02 -8.86 8.91
CA HIS A 16 -11.65 -8.02 7.76
C HIS A 16 -11.31 -8.85 6.52
N TYR A 17 -11.79 -10.08 6.44
CA TYR A 17 -11.67 -10.91 5.25
C TYR A 17 -12.09 -10.14 3.98
N GLY A 18 -11.29 -10.29 2.91
CA GLY A 18 -11.50 -9.62 1.62
C GLY A 18 -11.16 -8.12 1.62
N LYS A 19 -10.72 -7.55 2.75
CA LYS A 19 -10.29 -6.15 2.79
C LYS A 19 -8.83 -6.02 2.35
N ARG A 20 -8.56 -4.95 1.60
CA ARG A 20 -7.23 -4.60 1.11
C ARG A 20 -6.51 -3.67 2.09
N GLY A 21 -5.19 -3.78 2.10
CA GLY A 21 -4.31 -2.91 2.88
C GLY A 21 -2.92 -2.82 2.27
N LYS A 22 -2.09 -1.96 2.86
CA LYS A 22 -0.67 -1.79 2.52
C LYS A 22 0.20 -2.32 3.66
N ILE A 23 1.25 -3.06 3.34
CA ILE A 23 2.26 -3.44 4.32
C ILE A 23 3.06 -2.19 4.71
N VAL A 24 3.00 -1.83 5.99
CA VAL A 24 3.70 -0.66 6.56
C VAL A 24 4.71 -1.04 7.65
N GLY A 25 4.83 -2.34 7.96
CA GLY A 25 5.78 -2.84 8.94
C GLY A 25 5.90 -4.37 8.90
N ARG A 26 7.02 -4.88 9.41
CA ARG A 26 7.25 -6.31 9.65
C ARG A 26 7.78 -6.49 11.08
N ARG A 27 7.32 -7.52 11.80
CA ARG A 27 7.66 -7.76 13.22
C ARG A 27 7.92 -9.23 13.52
N GLY A 28 9.14 -9.68 13.30
CA GLY A 28 9.55 -11.05 13.63
C GLY A 28 8.63 -12.09 12.98
N GLU A 29 8.53 -13.25 13.63
CA GLU A 29 7.78 -14.40 13.14
C GLU A 29 6.70 -14.83 14.12
N ARG A 30 5.51 -15.17 13.60
CA ARG A 30 4.47 -15.88 14.34
C ARG A 30 4.87 -17.34 14.55
N ALA A 31 5.41 -17.94 13.50
CA ALA A 31 5.92 -19.30 13.40
C ALA A 31 7.04 -19.31 12.34
N PRO A 32 7.89 -20.35 12.29
CA PRO A 32 8.95 -20.43 11.29
C PRO A 32 8.43 -20.19 9.87
N GLY A 33 8.89 -19.12 9.22
CA GLY A 33 8.47 -18.74 7.86
C GLY A 33 7.14 -17.99 7.75
N ASP A 34 6.45 -17.69 8.86
CA ASP A 34 5.21 -16.90 8.87
C ASP A 34 5.42 -15.57 9.63
N PRO A 35 5.91 -14.52 8.95
CA PRO A 35 6.19 -13.24 9.59
C PRO A 35 4.92 -12.49 10.00
N TRP A 36 4.99 -11.70 11.07
CA TRP A 36 3.95 -10.71 11.35
C TRP A 36 4.16 -9.47 10.48
N PHE A 37 3.10 -9.04 9.82
CA PHE A 37 3.04 -7.79 9.07
C PHE A 37 2.10 -6.80 9.76
N LEU A 38 2.51 -5.54 9.79
CA LEU A 38 1.64 -4.43 10.13
C LEU A 38 0.97 -3.95 8.83
N VAL A 39 -0.32 -4.21 8.70
CA VAL A 39 -1.10 -3.90 7.49
C VAL A 39 -2.03 -2.74 7.77
N TYR A 40 -1.82 -1.63 7.07
CA TYR A 40 -2.72 -0.48 7.11
C TYR A 40 -3.94 -0.73 6.23
N VAL A 41 -5.11 -0.92 6.86
CA VAL A 41 -6.38 -1.14 6.17
C VAL A 41 -7.02 0.22 5.92
N MET A 42 -6.89 0.70 4.68
CA MET A 42 -7.24 2.07 4.28
C MET A 42 -8.70 2.43 4.60
N MET A 43 -9.67 1.54 4.33
CA MET A 43 -11.09 1.78 4.65
C MET A 43 -11.38 1.96 6.14
N ARG A 44 -10.46 1.56 7.02
CA ARG A 44 -10.60 1.67 8.47
C ARG A 44 -9.71 2.76 9.07
N GLY A 45 -8.77 3.31 8.29
CA GLY A 45 -7.79 4.28 8.77
C GLY A 45 -6.91 3.74 9.91
N ARG A 46 -6.69 2.41 9.97
CA ARG A 46 -6.00 1.74 11.09
C ARG A 46 -5.14 0.60 10.60
N SER A 47 -4.08 0.33 11.35
CA SER A 47 -3.17 -0.80 11.10
C SER A 47 -3.49 -1.99 12.00
N TYR A 48 -3.32 -3.19 11.46
CA TYR A 48 -3.54 -4.46 12.15
C TYR A 48 -2.30 -5.34 12.01
N LEU A 49 -1.98 -6.08 13.07
CA LEU A 49 -0.89 -7.05 13.04
C LEU A 49 -1.44 -8.39 12.55
N LEU A 50 -1.02 -8.81 11.35
CA LEU A 50 -1.54 -10.00 10.67
C LEU A 50 -0.38 -10.92 10.27
N PRO A 51 -0.53 -12.25 10.38
CA PRO A 51 0.46 -13.18 9.87
C PRO A 51 0.50 -13.14 8.35
N GLY A 52 1.67 -13.38 7.75
CA GLY A 52 1.83 -13.50 6.31
C GLY A 52 0.92 -14.56 5.69
N SER A 53 0.69 -15.67 6.41
CA SER A 53 -0.25 -16.73 6.02
C SER A 53 -1.71 -16.28 5.89
N MET A 54 -2.08 -15.12 6.44
CA MET A 54 -3.41 -14.52 6.28
C MET A 54 -3.49 -13.48 5.16
N LEU A 55 -2.39 -13.25 4.45
CA LEU A 55 -2.27 -12.20 3.45
C LEU A 55 -2.01 -12.82 2.08
N GLU A 56 -2.46 -12.14 1.05
CA GLU A 56 -2.14 -12.43 -0.34
C GLU A 56 -1.79 -11.13 -1.05
N ILE A 57 -0.74 -11.14 -1.87
CA ILE A 57 -0.34 -9.97 -2.65
C ILE A 57 -1.37 -9.74 -3.75
N VAL A 58 -1.89 -8.52 -3.82
CA VAL A 58 -2.84 -8.10 -4.86
C VAL A 58 -2.12 -7.36 -5.97
N GLU A 59 -1.17 -6.49 -5.62
CA GLU A 59 -0.33 -5.74 -6.55
C GLU A 59 1.06 -5.58 -5.93
N GLU A 60 2.09 -5.87 -6.74
CA GLU A 60 3.48 -5.64 -6.36
C GLU A 60 3.84 -4.17 -6.61
N LYS A 61 4.16 -3.46 -5.53
CA LYS A 61 4.68 -2.07 -5.48
C LYS A 61 3.84 -0.97 -6.14
N THR A 62 3.12 -0.20 -5.32
CA THR A 62 2.89 1.24 -5.57
C THR A 62 4.15 2.04 -5.23
N ASP A 63 4.43 3.12 -5.97
CA ASP A 63 5.58 4.01 -5.75
C ASP A 63 5.73 4.41 -4.27
N ASP A 64 6.97 4.52 -3.76
CA ASP A 64 7.27 4.76 -2.33
C ASP A 64 6.64 6.06 -1.78
N LYS A 65 6.30 7.00 -2.67
CA LYS A 65 5.69 8.30 -2.38
C LYS A 65 4.20 8.37 -2.76
N GLU A 66 3.60 7.29 -3.27
CA GLU A 66 2.17 7.25 -3.50
C GLU A 66 1.43 7.15 -2.16
N ILE A 67 0.86 8.28 -1.76
CA ILE A 67 -0.31 8.28 -0.90
C ILE A 67 -1.39 7.56 -1.70
N LEU A 68 -1.72 6.33 -1.32
CA LEU A 68 -2.87 5.62 -1.87
C LEU A 68 -4.15 6.33 -1.44
N ILE A 69 -4.50 7.38 -2.18
CA ILE A 69 -5.83 7.97 -2.17
C ILE A 69 -6.69 7.03 -3.01
N TRP A 70 -7.15 5.94 -2.41
CA TRP A 70 -8.10 5.08 -3.08
C TRP A 70 -9.46 5.78 -3.11
N PRO A 71 -10.10 5.91 -4.28
CA PRO A 71 -11.43 6.47 -4.31
C PRO A 71 -12.36 5.56 -3.53
N LEU A 72 -13.15 6.13 -2.63
CA LEU A 72 -14.26 5.47 -1.94
C LEU A 72 -15.27 4.84 -2.93
N SER A 73 -15.14 5.14 -4.23
CA SER A 73 -15.96 4.64 -5.35
C SER A 73 -15.25 3.65 -6.30
N GLY A 74 -14.01 3.22 -6.04
CA GLY A 74 -13.40 2.06 -6.74
C GLY A 74 -12.87 2.28 -8.16
N LYS A 75 -12.73 3.52 -8.66
CA LYS A 75 -12.05 3.79 -9.94
C LYS A 75 -10.59 4.19 -9.74
N VAL A 76 -9.66 3.25 -9.93
CA VAL A 76 -8.22 3.55 -9.98
C VAL A 76 -7.96 4.46 -11.17
N THR A 77 -7.75 5.74 -10.94
CA THR A 77 -7.15 6.60 -11.95
C THR A 77 -5.65 6.35 -11.91
N ARG A 78 -5.11 5.62 -12.88
CA ARG A 78 -3.70 5.77 -13.25
C ARG A 78 -3.51 7.24 -13.64
N LYS A 79 -3.07 8.07 -12.70
CA LYS A 79 -2.57 9.40 -13.05
C LYS A 79 -1.16 9.18 -13.55
N ALA A 80 -1.03 9.09 -14.88
CA ALA A 80 0.25 9.23 -15.55
C ALA A 80 0.95 10.45 -14.94
N HIS A 81 2.12 10.23 -14.36
CA HIS A 81 2.98 11.26 -13.81
C HIS A 81 3.47 12.14 -14.97
N ARG A 82 2.65 13.14 -15.35
CA ARG A 82 3.08 14.22 -16.21
C ARG A 82 4.06 15.05 -15.38
N SER A 83 5.35 14.83 -15.66
CA SER A 83 6.44 15.73 -15.30
C SER A 83 5.98 17.18 -15.45
N LEU A 84 5.76 17.83 -14.31
CA LEU A 84 5.65 19.28 -14.18
C LEU A 84 6.75 19.72 -13.22
N TYR A 85 8.00 19.45 -13.62
CA TYR A 85 9.09 20.32 -13.22
C TYR A 85 8.98 21.60 -14.04
N ARG A 86 8.31 22.56 -13.39
CA ARG A 86 8.61 24.00 -13.41
C ARG A 86 10.09 24.25 -13.77
N GLN A 87 10.37 24.54 -15.05
CA GLN A 87 11.43 25.49 -15.39
C GLN A 87 10.76 26.85 -15.46
N LYS A 88 10.84 27.56 -14.34
CA LYS A 88 10.66 29.00 -14.29
C LYS A 88 12.06 29.59 -14.29
N ASP A 89 12.24 30.52 -15.22
CA ASP A 89 13.11 31.69 -15.14
C ASP A 89 14.61 31.44 -15.32
N ASP A 90 15.10 31.71 -16.53
CA ASP A 90 16.19 32.68 -16.67
C ASP A 90 15.98 33.48 -17.98
N GLU A 91 15.34 34.64 -17.81
CA GLU A 91 15.56 35.78 -18.69
C GLU A 91 16.98 36.30 -18.45
N THR A 92 17.87 36.30 -19.45
CA THR A 92 18.86 37.38 -19.56
C THR A 92 19.39 37.58 -20.98
N LYS A 93 18.87 38.64 -21.61
CA LYS A 93 19.54 39.70 -22.39
C LYS A 93 20.43 39.39 -23.62
N HIS A 94 20.04 40.11 -24.67
CA HIS A 94 20.78 40.70 -25.81
C HIS A 94 20.99 39.85 -27.06
#